data_AF-A0A3N5K2X8-F1
#
_entry.id   AF-A0A3N5K2X8-F1
#
_cell.length_a   1.000
_cell.length_b   1.000
_cell.length_c   1.000
_cell.angle_alpha   90.00
_cell.angle_beta   90.00
_cell.angle_gamma   90.00
#
_symmetry.space_group_name_H-M   'P 1'
#
loop_
_entity.id
_entity.type
_entity.pdbx_description
1 polymer ?
#
loop_
_entity_poly.entity_id
_entity_poly.type
_entity_poly.pdbx_seq_one_letter_code
_entity_poly.pdbx_strand_id
1 'polypeptide(L)'
;MKKHFFILGLLSLTITTVMLANTGGNLALFNGTNETWTRVDQNSYQFGSWDFPATISPGGFAGIYIEYQEGIFIATGDTYATATYRTPSGHTILIMSGYKYINVQLSNFTNLYNAGPTFFSLGFRWNAYVNFGLYEIDGLIYTDHTDMQNWMKDSYTFIADKRVIDICIPGSHDAGMYVDNGGTPLASQCNTLTQDKSIYDQLLLGTRFFDIRPVKSAGIFKTGHYGNIGDKTCQGKNGESIASIIQGINNFISKAGRKEFIILYLSHSLDTDGPVTSGWYNPLNISQWNQLFNQLSAINNLYILPANERINLTQLKISQFLNNGTSSVLIIVDNGNDYGSYPAATHIDAQYYKKGFYVSSESLNKFDNYSGSNDYSIMSSGSNTSGQLYKMYNNPLSYFLLSWTLTQSSEQAVGCVSPFYVASIKDLASIANANLTTILYNYTKTVFPNIIYTDLIIDSRPAILSKIINKNTTGKLIGINSITTEALAEIPAVYSLGQNYPNPFNPSTVIRYGLPSRSMVRLKTYNTLGQQVKELVNSQQEAGYHEVTWQGGVSSGVYFYRIEAFAVDHPQKRYIKTKKLILLR
;
A
#
# COMPACT_ATOMS: atom_id res chain seq x y z
N MET A 1 43.17 -1.69 -81.96
CA MET A 1 41.76 -1.43 -82.38
C MET A 1 40.83 -1.73 -81.21
N LYS A 2 39.85 -0.84 -80.98
CA LYS A 2 38.68 -0.91 -80.06
C LYS A 2 38.83 -0.48 -78.58
N LYS A 3 38.34 0.76 -78.38
CA LYS A 3 37.66 1.38 -77.22
C LYS A 3 37.21 0.42 -76.10
N HIS A 4 37.38 0.82 -74.84
CA HIS A 4 36.47 0.48 -73.75
C HIS A 4 36.12 1.73 -72.94
N PHE A 5 34.82 1.98 -72.84
CA PHE A 5 34.15 2.99 -72.01
C PHE A 5 34.43 2.75 -70.52
N PHE A 6 34.72 3.80 -69.76
CA PHE A 6 34.47 3.80 -68.32
C PHE A 6 33.15 4.54 -68.06
N ILE A 7 32.19 3.77 -67.56
CA ILE A 7 30.86 4.21 -67.13
C ILE A 7 31.01 5.01 -65.84
N LEU A 8 30.46 6.24 -65.81
CA LEU A 8 30.18 6.96 -64.56
C LEU A 8 29.09 6.18 -63.79
N GLY A 9 29.50 5.48 -62.74
CA GLY A 9 28.57 4.98 -61.72
C GLY A 9 28.18 6.12 -60.79
N LEU A 10 26.96 6.64 -60.91
CA LEU A 10 26.31 7.39 -59.83
C LEU A 10 26.20 6.47 -58.61
N LEU A 11 27.02 6.69 -57.59
CA LEU A 11 26.70 6.22 -56.24
C LEU A 11 25.56 7.11 -55.73
N SER A 12 24.32 6.63 -55.80
CA SER A 12 23.26 7.17 -54.96
C SER A 12 23.59 6.77 -53.52
N LEU A 13 24.19 7.68 -52.77
CA LEU A 13 24.29 7.57 -51.32
C LEU A 13 22.86 7.66 -50.79
N THR A 14 22.21 6.52 -50.57
CA THR A 14 21.02 6.47 -49.72
C THR A 14 21.48 6.80 -48.32
N ILE A 15 21.37 8.08 -47.95
CA ILE A 15 21.44 8.52 -46.56
C ILE A 15 20.28 7.79 -45.87
N THR A 16 20.58 6.65 -45.27
CA THR A 16 19.74 6.08 -44.25
C THR A 16 19.77 7.11 -43.13
N THR A 17 18.67 7.86 -42.99
CA THR A 17 18.42 8.71 -41.83
C THR A 17 18.55 7.80 -40.62
N VAL A 18 19.69 7.90 -39.93
CA VAL A 18 19.82 7.38 -38.58
C VAL A 18 18.89 8.25 -37.75
N MET A 19 17.63 7.85 -37.62
CA MET A 19 16.73 8.41 -36.62
C MET A 19 17.31 8.00 -35.28
N LEU A 20 18.06 8.91 -34.66
CA LEU A 20 18.39 8.78 -33.25
C LEU A 20 17.07 8.80 -32.50
N ALA A 21 16.83 7.80 -31.64
CA ALA A 21 15.66 7.81 -30.78
C ALA A 21 15.71 9.06 -29.90
N ASN A 22 14.63 9.83 -29.90
CA ASN A 22 14.48 10.99 -29.03
C ASN A 22 14.74 10.60 -27.56
N THR A 23 15.30 11.52 -26.78
CA THR A 23 15.50 11.29 -25.35
C THR A 23 14.35 11.91 -24.57
N GLY A 24 13.64 11.09 -23.79
CA GLY A 24 12.48 11.50 -23.01
C GLY A 24 12.56 11.15 -21.52
N GLY A 25 11.88 11.91 -20.69
CA GLY A 25 11.79 11.72 -19.24
C GLY A 25 10.50 12.33 -18.72
N ASN A 26 10.29 12.31 -17.41
CA ASN A 26 9.06 12.83 -16.81
C ASN A 26 9.37 13.87 -15.73
N LEU A 27 8.52 14.91 -15.67
CA LEU A 27 8.46 15.87 -14.58
C LEU A 27 7.16 15.66 -13.82
N ALA A 28 7.24 15.37 -12.53
CA ALA A 28 6.07 15.41 -11.64
C ALA A 28 5.98 16.79 -10.97
N LEU A 29 4.83 17.43 -11.11
CA LEU A 29 4.46 18.65 -10.38
C LEU A 29 3.40 18.34 -9.34
N PHE A 30 3.60 18.85 -8.11
CA PHE A 30 2.61 18.76 -7.04
C PHE A 30 2.25 20.14 -6.50
N ASN A 31 0.95 20.45 -6.51
CA ASN A 31 0.42 21.66 -5.91
C ASN A 31 -0.25 21.34 -4.58
N GLY A 32 0.47 21.45 -3.48
CA GLY A 32 -0.06 21.42 -2.11
C GLY A 32 -0.36 22.79 -1.52
N THR A 33 -0.35 23.87 -2.31
CA THR A 33 -0.77 25.19 -1.81
C THR A 33 -2.30 25.29 -1.85
N ASN A 34 -2.84 26.32 -1.21
CA ASN A 34 -4.29 26.57 -1.21
C ASN A 34 -4.81 27.24 -2.48
N GLU A 35 -3.95 27.51 -3.46
CA GLU A 35 -4.28 28.24 -4.68
C GLU A 35 -4.10 27.38 -5.93
N THR A 36 -5.04 27.45 -6.86
CA THR A 36 -4.86 26.83 -8.19
C THR A 36 -3.70 27.49 -8.93
N TRP A 37 -2.82 26.67 -9.48
CA TRP A 37 -1.79 27.13 -10.42
C TRP A 37 -2.41 27.16 -11.81
N THR A 38 -2.45 28.33 -12.45
CA THR A 38 -2.98 28.49 -13.81
C THR A 38 -1.84 28.75 -14.77
N ARG A 39 -1.70 27.94 -15.83
CA ARG A 39 -0.68 28.11 -16.86
C ARG A 39 -1.00 29.38 -17.66
N VAL A 40 -0.08 30.35 -17.62
CA VAL A 40 -0.23 31.65 -18.31
C VAL A 40 0.61 31.75 -19.57
N ASP A 41 1.66 30.92 -19.69
CA ASP A 41 2.55 30.89 -20.84
C ASP A 41 3.20 29.49 -20.97
N GLN A 42 3.49 29.08 -22.20
CA GLN A 42 4.29 27.90 -22.51
C GLN A 42 4.91 28.06 -23.91
N ASN A 43 6.21 27.85 -24.01
CA ASN A 43 6.95 27.91 -25.27
C ASN A 43 7.98 26.78 -25.31
N SER A 44 8.24 26.22 -26.48
CA SER A 44 9.29 25.20 -26.67
C SER A 44 9.89 25.25 -28.05
N TYR A 45 11.20 25.02 -28.13
CA TYR A 45 11.96 24.91 -29.38
C TYR A 45 12.89 23.69 -29.28
N GLN A 46 12.84 22.82 -30.30
CA GLN A 46 13.54 21.53 -30.35
C GLN A 46 13.10 20.51 -29.27
N PHE A 47 11.80 20.49 -28.93
CA PHE A 47 11.18 19.47 -28.09
C PHE A 47 10.17 18.63 -28.90
N GLY A 48 10.18 17.31 -28.70
CA GLY A 48 9.15 16.39 -29.17
C GLY A 48 7.90 16.47 -28.28
N SER A 49 8.09 16.78 -27.00
CA SER A 49 7.01 16.97 -26.03
C SER A 49 7.41 17.97 -24.94
N TRP A 50 6.53 18.96 -24.72
CA TRP A 50 6.61 19.98 -23.67
C TRP A 50 5.20 20.52 -23.42
N ASP A 51 4.28 19.65 -22.99
CA ASP A 51 2.88 20.03 -22.82
C ASP A 51 2.41 19.93 -21.36
N PHE A 52 2.20 21.08 -20.74
CA PHE A 52 1.79 21.21 -19.35
C PHE A 52 0.27 21.36 -19.23
N PRO A 53 -0.37 20.87 -18.16
CA PRO A 53 -1.81 21.08 -18.01
C PRO A 53 -2.15 22.55 -17.80
N ALA A 54 -3.33 22.97 -18.27
CA ALA A 54 -3.80 24.35 -18.13
C ALA A 54 -3.90 24.80 -16.66
N THR A 55 -4.25 23.87 -15.77
CA THR A 55 -4.33 24.14 -14.33
C THR A 55 -3.80 22.97 -13.51
N ILE A 56 -3.31 23.27 -12.31
CA ILE A 56 -3.06 22.30 -11.25
C ILE A 56 -3.76 22.81 -9.99
N SER A 57 -4.86 22.17 -9.61
CA SER A 57 -5.68 22.53 -8.45
C SER A 57 -4.93 22.29 -7.12
N PRO A 58 -5.39 22.88 -5.99
CA PRO A 58 -4.93 22.51 -4.66
C PRO A 58 -5.03 21.00 -4.40
N GLY A 59 -3.97 20.41 -3.85
CA GLY A 59 -3.78 18.96 -3.71
C GLY A 59 -3.51 18.22 -5.03
N GLY A 60 -3.41 18.93 -6.15
CA GLY A 60 -3.30 18.37 -7.49
C GLY A 60 -1.90 17.85 -7.81
N PHE A 61 -1.85 16.85 -8.69
CA PHE A 61 -0.64 16.27 -9.24
C PHE A 61 -0.69 16.32 -10.77
N ALA A 62 0.42 16.65 -11.41
CA ALA A 62 0.59 16.56 -12.85
C ALA A 62 1.87 15.78 -13.19
N GLY A 63 1.75 14.72 -13.98
CA GLY A 63 2.89 14.07 -14.62
C GLY A 63 3.03 14.60 -16.05
N ILE A 64 4.16 15.21 -16.37
CA ILE A 64 4.44 15.78 -17.68
C ILE A 64 5.54 14.97 -18.33
N TYR A 65 5.26 14.39 -19.50
CA TYR A 65 6.28 13.78 -20.34
C TYR A 65 7.04 14.87 -21.08
N ILE A 66 8.37 14.81 -21.02
CA ILE A 66 9.29 15.75 -21.64
C ILE A 66 10.13 14.98 -22.63
N GLU A 67 10.16 15.41 -23.89
CA GLU A 67 10.94 14.75 -24.93
C GLU A 67 11.75 15.78 -25.71
N TYR A 68 13.06 15.57 -25.80
CA TYR A 68 13.97 16.37 -26.60
C TYR A 68 14.02 15.83 -28.03
N GLN A 69 13.99 16.72 -29.02
CA GLN A 69 14.27 16.32 -30.41
C GLN A 69 15.75 15.98 -30.54
N GLU A 70 16.05 14.85 -31.15
CA GLU A 70 17.42 14.42 -31.43
C GLU A 70 17.66 14.37 -32.94
N GLY A 71 18.87 14.69 -33.38
CA GLY A 71 19.23 14.60 -34.78
C GLY A 71 20.59 15.23 -35.10
N ILE A 72 21.21 14.77 -36.19
CA ILE A 72 22.54 15.24 -36.63
C ILE A 72 22.59 16.71 -37.05
N PHE A 73 21.42 17.33 -37.26
CA PHE A 73 21.27 18.76 -37.59
C PHE A 73 20.63 19.57 -36.45
N ILE A 74 20.41 18.97 -35.28
CA ILE A 74 19.86 19.66 -34.12
C ILE A 74 21.01 20.31 -33.33
N ALA A 75 21.04 21.64 -33.31
CA ALA A 75 21.97 22.40 -32.50
C ALA A 75 21.46 22.45 -31.05
N THR A 76 21.90 21.50 -30.22
CA THR A 76 21.43 21.34 -28.82
C THR A 76 21.73 22.55 -27.92
N GLY A 77 22.67 23.41 -28.31
CA GLY A 77 22.95 24.68 -27.62
C GLY A 77 21.82 25.70 -27.69
N ASP A 78 20.93 25.58 -28.68
CA ASP A 78 19.79 26.48 -28.88
C ASP A 78 18.48 25.90 -28.34
N THR A 79 18.51 24.68 -27.77
CA THR A 79 17.32 24.04 -27.20
C THR A 79 16.85 24.83 -25.98
N TYR A 80 15.59 25.29 -26.01
CA TYR A 80 14.98 25.98 -24.88
C TYR A 80 13.47 25.71 -24.80
N ALA A 81 12.94 25.65 -23.58
CA ALA A 81 11.52 25.63 -23.32
C ALA A 81 11.19 26.26 -21.98
N THR A 82 9.99 26.83 -21.89
CA THR A 82 9.44 27.45 -20.69
C THR A 82 7.98 27.05 -20.49
N ALA A 83 7.55 26.95 -19.24
CA ALA A 83 6.14 26.88 -18.85
C ALA A 83 5.94 27.68 -17.58
N THR A 84 5.01 28.62 -17.58
CA THR A 84 4.79 29.52 -16.44
C THR A 84 3.40 29.31 -15.86
N TYR A 85 3.35 29.02 -14.56
CA TYR A 85 2.13 29.06 -13.78
C TYR A 85 2.05 30.33 -12.94
N ARG A 86 0.83 30.86 -12.77
CA ARG A 86 0.53 31.97 -11.87
C ARG A 86 -0.63 31.60 -10.94
N THR A 87 -0.53 32.00 -9.67
CA THR A 87 -1.63 31.87 -8.70
C THR A 87 -2.45 33.17 -8.62
N PRO A 88 -3.68 33.15 -8.08
CA PRO A 88 -4.49 34.36 -7.85
C PRO A 88 -3.76 35.45 -7.05
N SER A 89 -2.94 35.07 -6.07
CA SER A 89 -2.13 36.02 -5.28
C SER A 89 -0.90 36.56 -6.01
N GLY A 90 -0.68 36.20 -7.29
CA GLY A 90 0.41 36.73 -8.11
C GLY A 90 1.75 36.00 -7.95
N HIS A 91 1.77 34.87 -7.24
CA HIS A 91 2.93 33.98 -7.20
C HIS A 91 3.20 33.40 -8.58
N THR A 92 4.47 33.25 -8.94
CA THR A 92 4.87 32.70 -10.24
C THR A 92 5.76 31.49 -10.06
N ILE A 93 5.44 30.40 -10.77
CA ILE A 93 6.24 29.18 -10.87
C ILE A 93 6.65 29.04 -12.33
N LEU A 94 7.92 29.30 -12.63
CA LEU A 94 8.50 29.23 -13.96
C LEU A 94 9.32 27.94 -14.08
N ILE A 95 8.87 27.02 -14.93
CA ILE A 95 9.61 25.83 -15.31
C ILE A 95 10.39 26.16 -16.58
N MET A 96 11.68 25.84 -16.60
CA MET A 96 12.59 26.09 -17.72
C MET A 96 13.38 24.84 -18.03
N SER A 97 13.70 24.66 -19.31
CA SER A 97 14.53 23.56 -19.77
C SER A 97 15.40 24.05 -20.93
N GLY A 98 16.66 23.65 -20.90
CA GLY A 98 17.50 23.60 -22.10
C GLY A 98 17.82 22.14 -22.40
N TYR A 99 18.85 21.83 -23.17
CA TYR A 99 19.13 20.44 -23.51
C TYR A 99 19.48 19.58 -22.27
N LYS A 100 18.60 18.62 -21.95
CA LYS A 100 18.75 17.62 -20.87
C LYS A 100 18.97 18.19 -19.48
N TYR A 101 18.23 19.24 -19.12
CA TYR A 101 18.04 19.65 -17.73
C TYR A 101 16.70 20.36 -17.55
N ILE A 102 16.13 20.28 -16.35
CA ILE A 102 14.91 21.00 -15.96
C ILE A 102 15.23 21.82 -14.71
N ASN A 103 14.83 23.08 -14.72
CA ASN A 103 14.93 24.00 -13.59
C ASN A 103 13.55 24.58 -13.26
N VAL A 104 13.36 24.98 -12.00
CA VAL A 104 12.17 25.70 -11.55
C VAL A 104 12.59 26.98 -10.83
N GLN A 105 11.95 28.09 -11.16
CA GLN A 105 12.10 29.36 -10.49
C GLN A 105 10.78 29.83 -9.89
N LEU A 106 10.83 30.23 -8.63
CA LEU A 106 9.73 30.80 -7.86
C LEU A 106 9.92 32.31 -7.75
N SER A 107 8.84 33.06 -7.96
CA SER A 107 8.84 34.52 -7.78
C SER A 107 7.61 34.96 -6.99
N ASN A 108 7.77 36.04 -6.23
CA ASN A 108 6.75 36.68 -5.39
C ASN A 108 6.24 35.87 -4.19
N PHE A 109 6.81 34.71 -3.89
CA PHE A 109 6.48 33.98 -2.66
C PHE A 109 7.12 34.65 -1.45
N THR A 110 6.30 35.18 -0.53
CA THR A 110 6.77 35.89 0.67
C THR A 110 6.82 35.00 1.92
N ASN A 111 6.16 33.85 1.90
CA ASN A 111 6.01 32.91 3.01
C ASN A 111 6.76 31.58 2.78
N LEU A 112 7.81 31.57 1.96
CA LEU A 112 8.67 30.39 1.84
C LEU A 112 9.34 30.09 3.18
N TYR A 113 9.24 28.84 3.61
CA TYR A 113 9.92 28.35 4.81
C TYR A 113 11.43 28.63 4.72
N ASN A 114 12.00 29.20 5.79
CA ASN A 114 13.41 29.62 5.90
C ASN A 114 13.90 30.58 4.81
N ALA A 115 13.03 31.37 4.16
CA ALA A 115 13.39 32.21 3.02
C ALA A 115 14.18 31.42 1.95
N GLY A 116 13.77 30.16 1.74
CA GLY A 116 14.51 29.16 0.98
C GLY A 116 14.81 29.57 -0.47
N PRO A 117 15.59 28.74 -1.19
CA PRO A 117 15.97 29.04 -2.56
C PRO A 117 14.73 29.27 -3.42
N THR A 118 14.81 30.26 -4.30
CA THR A 118 13.80 30.55 -5.31
C THR A 118 14.14 29.91 -6.65
N PHE A 119 15.31 29.27 -6.78
CA PHE A 119 15.74 28.55 -7.98
C PHE A 119 16.15 27.13 -7.63
N PHE A 120 15.64 26.17 -8.39
CA PHE A 120 15.84 24.74 -8.18
C PHE A 120 16.34 24.10 -9.47
N SER A 121 17.49 23.42 -9.41
CA SER A 121 17.95 22.59 -10.51
C SER A 121 17.54 21.14 -10.27
N LEU A 122 16.57 20.68 -11.05
CA LEU A 122 16.05 19.31 -10.95
C LEU A 122 16.89 18.33 -11.76
N GLY A 123 17.61 18.84 -12.77
CA GLY A 123 18.30 18.04 -13.76
C GLY A 123 17.33 17.35 -14.73
N PHE A 124 17.79 16.32 -15.42
CA PHE A 124 16.98 15.48 -16.30
C PHE A 124 17.39 14.02 -16.14
N ARG A 125 16.42 13.12 -16.28
CA ARG A 125 16.67 11.68 -16.23
C ARG A 125 15.93 11.00 -17.38
N TRP A 126 16.69 10.32 -18.22
CA TRP A 126 16.12 9.53 -19.31
C TRP A 126 15.27 8.39 -18.75
N ASN A 127 14.04 8.25 -19.25
CA ASN A 127 13.05 7.25 -18.84
C ASN A 127 12.75 7.21 -17.33
N ALA A 128 12.92 8.32 -16.62
CA ALA A 128 12.62 8.41 -15.19
C ALA A 128 11.98 9.75 -14.82
N TYR A 129 11.57 9.88 -13.57
CA TYR A 129 10.97 11.09 -13.02
C TYR A 129 12.01 11.99 -12.35
N VAL A 130 11.86 13.29 -12.56
CA VAL A 130 12.27 14.34 -11.62
C VAL A 130 11.00 14.98 -11.04
N ASN A 131 11.09 15.53 -9.83
CA ASN A 131 9.90 16.01 -9.12
C ASN A 131 10.10 17.45 -8.68
N PHE A 132 9.01 18.22 -8.66
CA PHE A 132 8.93 19.48 -7.97
C PHE A 132 7.55 19.63 -7.35
N GLY A 133 7.48 20.15 -6.12
CA GLY A 133 6.22 20.41 -5.46
C GLY A 133 6.33 21.53 -4.45
N LEU A 134 5.19 22.16 -4.19
CA LEU A 134 5.02 23.05 -3.06
C LEU A 134 3.98 22.45 -2.12
N TYR A 135 4.13 22.63 -0.82
CA TYR A 135 3.12 22.25 0.16
C TYR A 135 3.13 23.21 1.34
N GLU A 136 1.99 23.37 1.99
CA GLU A 136 1.80 24.37 3.05
C GLU A 136 1.66 23.70 4.41
N ILE A 137 2.42 24.18 5.40
CA ILE A 137 2.30 23.79 6.82
C ILE A 137 2.31 25.07 7.65
N ASP A 138 1.28 25.25 8.47
CA ASP A 138 1.14 26.39 9.39
C ASP A 138 1.35 27.76 8.70
N GLY A 139 0.83 27.92 7.48
CA GLY A 139 0.92 29.14 6.68
C GLY A 139 2.27 29.38 5.98
N LEU A 140 3.25 28.49 6.16
CA LEU A 140 4.54 28.52 5.46
C LEU A 140 4.55 27.54 4.29
N ILE A 141 5.11 27.97 3.16
CA ILE A 141 5.25 27.15 1.96
C ILE A 141 6.62 26.47 1.95
N TYR A 142 6.60 25.15 1.83
CA TYR A 142 7.77 24.30 1.70
C TYR A 142 7.92 23.87 0.24
N THR A 143 9.16 23.71 -0.19
CA THR A 143 9.51 23.21 -1.50
C THR A 143 9.99 21.76 -1.41
N ASP A 144 9.61 20.96 -2.40
CA ASP A 144 10.05 19.57 -2.56
C ASP A 144 10.62 19.39 -3.97
N HIS A 145 11.81 18.81 -4.07
CA HIS A 145 12.38 18.37 -5.33
C HIS A 145 13.12 17.04 -5.18
N THR A 146 12.69 16.25 -4.19
CA THR A 146 13.37 15.01 -3.82
C THR A 146 13.28 13.98 -4.93
N ASP A 147 14.37 13.23 -5.07
CA ASP A 147 14.40 12.03 -5.87
C ASP A 147 13.59 10.92 -5.17
N MET A 148 12.44 10.55 -5.73
CA MET A 148 11.55 9.56 -5.13
C MET A 148 12.18 8.16 -5.05
N GLN A 149 13.27 7.91 -5.77
CA GLN A 149 14.06 6.69 -5.58
C GLN A 149 14.78 6.66 -4.21
N ASN A 150 15.00 7.80 -3.56
CA ASN A 150 15.74 7.96 -2.30
C ASN A 150 14.92 8.66 -1.21
N TRP A 151 13.58 8.66 -1.32
CA TRP A 151 12.77 9.56 -0.52
C TRP A 151 12.90 9.31 0.99
N MET A 152 13.08 8.07 1.43
CA MET A 152 13.23 7.77 2.87
C MET A 152 14.56 8.29 3.40
N LYS A 153 15.65 8.09 2.65
CA LYS A 153 16.96 8.68 2.96
C LYS A 153 16.89 10.20 3.03
N ASP A 154 16.32 10.83 2.02
CA ASP A 154 16.28 12.30 1.91
C ASP A 154 15.32 12.91 2.96
N SER A 155 14.38 12.11 3.46
CA SER A 155 13.46 12.45 4.55
C SER A 155 13.97 12.06 5.94
N TYR A 156 15.16 11.45 6.04
CA TYR A 156 15.62 10.79 7.26
C TYR A 156 15.60 11.71 8.48
N THR A 157 15.95 12.98 8.32
CA THR A 157 15.99 13.99 9.40
C THR A 157 14.66 14.19 10.12
N PHE A 158 13.52 13.87 9.48
CA PHE A 158 12.19 14.01 10.10
C PHE A 158 11.41 12.69 10.21
N ILE A 159 11.90 11.58 9.64
CA ILE A 159 11.27 10.25 9.80
C ILE A 159 12.03 9.32 10.73
N ALA A 160 13.33 9.54 10.98
CA ALA A 160 14.19 8.61 11.72
C ALA A 160 13.66 8.24 13.11
N ASP A 161 13.12 9.21 13.84
CA ASP A 161 12.57 9.00 15.19
C ASP A 161 11.11 8.56 15.22
N LYS A 162 10.44 8.55 14.08
CA LYS A 162 9.05 8.07 13.96
C LYS A 162 9.02 6.55 13.97
N ARG A 163 8.00 5.99 14.59
CA ARG A 163 7.72 4.55 14.49
C ARG A 163 7.13 4.23 13.12
N VAL A 164 7.19 2.98 12.71
CA VAL A 164 6.53 2.51 11.47
C VAL A 164 5.04 2.85 11.46
N ILE A 165 4.36 2.79 12.62
CA ILE A 165 2.96 3.19 12.77
C ILE A 165 2.71 4.70 12.69
N ASP A 166 3.75 5.53 12.72
CA ASP A 166 3.65 6.99 12.67
C ASP A 166 4.06 7.55 11.29
N ILE A 167 4.33 6.66 10.31
CA ILE A 167 4.64 7.05 8.94
C ILE A 167 3.66 6.44 7.94
N CYS A 168 3.57 7.10 6.79
CA CYS A 168 2.89 6.67 5.59
C CYS A 168 3.90 6.12 4.57
N ILE A 169 3.60 4.98 3.95
CA ILE A 169 4.43 4.30 2.96
C ILE A 169 3.60 4.04 1.69
N PRO A 170 4.11 4.35 0.49
CA PRO A 170 3.44 3.98 -0.75
C PRO A 170 3.51 2.46 -0.97
N GLY A 171 2.35 1.85 -1.24
CA GLY A 171 2.15 0.42 -1.41
C GLY A 171 1.52 0.04 -2.75
N SER A 172 1.83 -1.15 -3.23
CA SER A 172 1.36 -1.68 -4.51
C SER A 172 0.55 -2.97 -4.32
N HIS A 173 -0.67 -2.98 -4.85
CA HIS A 173 -1.58 -4.11 -4.83
C HIS A 173 -1.27 -5.10 -5.95
N ASP A 174 -1.24 -6.39 -5.62
CA ASP A 174 -0.90 -7.45 -6.57
C ASP A 174 0.38 -7.13 -7.37
N ALA A 175 1.42 -6.73 -6.65
CA ALA A 175 2.44 -5.84 -7.20
C ALA A 175 3.25 -6.43 -8.37
N GLY A 176 3.34 -7.76 -8.48
CA GLY A 176 4.04 -8.43 -9.59
C GLY A 176 3.18 -8.61 -10.86
N MET A 177 1.92 -8.19 -10.86
CA MET A 177 0.96 -8.43 -11.94
C MET A 177 1.02 -7.35 -13.04
N TYR A 178 2.21 -7.12 -13.60
CA TYR A 178 2.41 -6.26 -14.77
C TYR A 178 2.63 -7.03 -16.08
N VAL A 179 2.96 -8.31 -15.97
CA VAL A 179 3.32 -9.20 -17.07
C VAL A 179 2.44 -10.45 -17.03
N ASP A 180 2.05 -10.96 -18.19
CA ASP A 180 1.35 -12.25 -18.31
C ASP A 180 2.38 -13.36 -18.58
N ASN A 181 2.67 -14.15 -17.55
CA ASN A 181 3.61 -15.27 -17.59
C ASN A 181 2.88 -16.63 -17.56
N GLY A 182 1.75 -16.70 -18.27
CA GLY A 182 0.88 -17.88 -18.35
C GLY A 182 -0.15 -17.90 -17.22
N GLY A 183 -0.92 -18.97 -17.14
CA GLY A 183 -2.02 -19.10 -16.19
C GLY A 183 -3.13 -19.95 -16.80
N THR A 184 -4.37 -19.65 -16.45
CA THR A 184 -5.52 -20.42 -16.93
C THR A 184 -6.12 -19.83 -18.22
N PRO A 185 -6.77 -20.66 -19.07
CA PRO A 185 -7.28 -20.21 -20.38
C PRO A 185 -8.40 -19.16 -20.33
N LEU A 186 -9.18 -19.11 -19.25
CA LEU A 186 -10.35 -18.22 -19.14
C LEU A 186 -10.04 -16.91 -18.39
N ALA A 187 -8.78 -16.70 -17.99
CA ALA A 187 -8.32 -15.43 -17.46
C ALA A 187 -7.71 -14.58 -18.59
N SER A 188 -7.86 -13.26 -18.50
CA SER A 188 -7.28 -12.33 -19.47
C SER A 188 -6.51 -11.22 -18.76
N GLN A 189 -5.68 -10.49 -19.48
CA GLN A 189 -4.92 -9.38 -18.90
C GLN A 189 -5.84 -8.29 -18.32
N CYS A 190 -7.05 -8.15 -18.88
CA CYS A 190 -8.06 -7.18 -18.46
C CYS A 190 -8.55 -7.39 -17.02
N ASN A 191 -8.63 -8.64 -16.55
CA ASN A 191 -9.12 -8.98 -15.21
C ASN A 191 -8.04 -9.57 -14.28
N THR A 192 -6.77 -9.53 -14.67
CA THR A 192 -5.67 -10.06 -13.85
C THR A 192 -4.48 -9.13 -13.69
N LEU A 193 -4.15 -8.31 -14.69
CA LEU A 193 -3.05 -7.36 -14.55
C LEU A 193 -3.50 -6.14 -13.75
N THR A 194 -2.78 -5.87 -12.68
CA THR A 194 -3.06 -4.75 -11.76
C THR A 194 -2.02 -3.64 -11.87
N GLN A 195 -0.86 -3.94 -12.46
CA GLN A 195 0.27 -3.02 -12.59
C GLN A 195 0.72 -2.88 -14.05
N ASP A 196 1.53 -1.87 -14.33
CA ASP A 196 2.21 -1.67 -15.63
C ASP A 196 3.75 -1.73 -15.53
N LYS A 197 4.26 -1.88 -14.30
CA LYS A 197 5.67 -1.75 -13.95
C LYS A 197 6.12 -2.95 -13.14
N SER A 198 7.35 -3.40 -13.38
CA SER A 198 8.00 -4.42 -12.53
C SER A 198 8.16 -3.93 -11.10
N ILE A 199 8.40 -4.83 -10.14
CA ILE A 199 8.72 -4.41 -8.76
C ILE A 199 9.92 -3.45 -8.74
N TYR A 200 10.93 -3.68 -9.57
CA TYR A 200 12.08 -2.78 -9.70
C TYR A 200 11.67 -1.38 -10.16
N ASP A 201 10.85 -1.27 -11.21
CA ASP A 201 10.41 0.03 -11.72
C ASP A 201 9.50 0.75 -10.72
N GLN A 202 8.66 0.02 -9.98
CA GLN A 202 7.86 0.57 -8.90
C GLN A 202 8.72 1.10 -7.74
N LEU A 203 9.83 0.42 -7.38
CA LEU A 203 10.82 0.94 -6.44
C LEU A 203 11.42 2.27 -6.92
N LEU A 204 11.68 2.41 -8.22
CA LEU A 204 12.17 3.65 -8.82
C LEU A 204 11.13 4.79 -8.78
N LEU A 205 9.84 4.46 -8.72
CA LEU A 205 8.76 5.42 -8.53
C LEU A 205 8.47 5.74 -7.05
N GLY A 206 9.15 5.07 -6.13
CA GLY A 206 9.12 5.35 -4.70
C GLY A 206 8.29 4.38 -3.86
N THR A 207 7.64 3.38 -4.45
CA THR A 207 6.91 2.31 -3.72
C THR A 207 7.86 1.56 -2.78
N ARG A 208 7.39 1.23 -1.57
CA ARG A 208 8.18 0.50 -0.57
C ARG A 208 7.42 -0.63 0.13
N PHE A 209 6.10 -0.72 -0.05
CA PHE A 209 5.29 -1.85 0.40
C PHE A 209 4.75 -2.62 -0.81
N PHE A 210 4.95 -3.93 -0.87
CA PHE A 210 4.54 -4.74 -2.03
C PHE A 210 3.74 -5.95 -1.56
N ASP A 211 2.50 -6.11 -2.04
CA ASP A 211 1.76 -7.37 -1.91
C ASP A 211 2.19 -8.34 -2.98
N ILE A 212 2.86 -9.40 -2.56
CA ILE A 212 3.40 -10.46 -3.39
C ILE A 212 2.54 -11.68 -3.14
N ARG A 213 1.79 -12.12 -4.14
CA ARG A 213 0.96 -13.33 -4.04
C ARG A 213 1.65 -14.52 -4.69
N PRO A 214 2.37 -15.38 -3.95
CA PRO A 214 3.27 -16.35 -4.56
C PRO A 214 2.49 -17.53 -5.15
N VAL A 215 2.77 -17.85 -6.41
CA VAL A 215 2.21 -19.00 -7.12
C VAL A 215 3.35 -19.92 -7.56
N LYS A 216 3.26 -21.20 -7.19
CA LYS A 216 4.11 -22.25 -7.78
C LYS A 216 3.49 -22.70 -9.09
N SER A 217 4.22 -22.54 -10.19
CA SER A 217 3.76 -22.86 -11.53
C SER A 217 4.92 -23.30 -12.42
N ALA A 218 4.78 -24.44 -13.08
CA ALA A 218 5.81 -25.13 -13.83
C ALA A 218 7.13 -25.28 -13.05
N GLY A 219 7.04 -25.60 -11.75
CA GLY A 219 8.20 -25.79 -10.86
C GLY A 219 8.88 -24.50 -10.40
N ILE A 220 8.39 -23.32 -10.78
CA ILE A 220 9.00 -22.02 -10.48
C ILE A 220 8.01 -21.16 -9.68
N PHE A 221 8.51 -20.35 -8.75
CA PHE A 221 7.70 -19.36 -8.04
C PHE A 221 7.56 -18.06 -8.84
N LYS A 222 6.33 -17.62 -9.02
CA LYS A 222 5.92 -16.35 -9.64
C LYS A 222 4.95 -15.63 -8.71
N THR A 223 4.57 -14.40 -9.02
CA THR A 223 3.34 -13.82 -8.47
C THR A 223 2.12 -14.34 -9.23
N GLY A 224 0.92 -14.17 -8.69
CA GLY A 224 -0.30 -14.46 -9.44
C GLY A 224 -1.52 -13.73 -8.91
N HIS A 225 -2.51 -13.57 -9.79
CA HIS A 225 -3.81 -13.04 -9.45
C HIS A 225 -4.86 -14.03 -9.94
N TYR A 226 -5.50 -14.68 -8.99
CA TYR A 226 -6.45 -15.77 -9.19
C TYR A 226 -7.73 -15.48 -8.43
N GLY A 227 -8.86 -15.75 -9.08
CA GLY A 227 -10.19 -15.53 -8.53
C GLY A 227 -11.24 -16.42 -9.20
N ASN A 228 -12.48 -16.29 -8.77
CA ASN A 228 -13.59 -16.97 -9.42
C ASN A 228 -14.03 -16.20 -10.67
N ILE A 229 -14.14 -16.89 -11.80
CA ILE A 229 -14.84 -16.41 -12.99
C ILE A 229 -15.90 -17.45 -13.37
N GLY A 230 -17.19 -17.11 -13.22
CA GLY A 230 -18.31 -18.02 -13.49
C GLY A 230 -18.47 -19.18 -12.48
N ASP A 231 -19.08 -20.30 -12.91
CA ASP A 231 -19.32 -21.47 -12.06
C ASP A 231 -18.01 -22.17 -11.64
N LYS A 232 -17.59 -21.84 -10.40
CA LYS A 232 -16.73 -22.60 -9.46
C LYS A 232 -15.28 -22.94 -9.81
N THR A 233 -14.77 -22.67 -11.01
CA THR A 233 -13.33 -22.91 -11.29
C THR A 233 -12.50 -21.65 -11.07
N CYS A 234 -11.46 -21.76 -10.25
CA CYS A 234 -10.48 -20.70 -10.02
C CYS A 234 -9.70 -20.42 -11.32
N GLN A 235 -9.73 -19.18 -11.77
CA GLN A 235 -9.07 -18.71 -12.98
C GLN A 235 -8.12 -17.57 -12.62
N GLY A 236 -6.99 -17.48 -13.31
CA GLY A 236 -6.01 -16.43 -13.04
C GLY A 236 -4.80 -16.47 -13.93
N LYS A 237 -3.95 -15.46 -13.79
CA LYS A 237 -2.68 -15.33 -14.49
C LYS A 237 -1.52 -15.26 -13.51
N ASN A 238 -0.37 -15.71 -13.97
CA ASN A 238 0.91 -15.56 -13.30
C ASN A 238 1.58 -14.26 -13.74
N GLY A 239 2.20 -13.58 -12.79
CA GLY A 239 2.96 -12.35 -12.99
C GLY A 239 4.46 -12.57 -12.94
N GLU A 240 5.16 -11.57 -12.40
CA GLU A 240 6.61 -11.52 -12.27
C GLU A 240 7.18 -12.74 -11.52
N SER A 241 8.32 -13.27 -11.97
CA SER A 241 8.99 -14.35 -11.25
C SER A 241 9.58 -13.87 -9.92
N ILE A 242 9.54 -14.68 -8.87
CA ILE A 242 10.17 -14.33 -7.58
C ILE A 242 11.68 -14.09 -7.76
N ALA A 243 12.33 -14.81 -8.70
CA ALA A 243 13.73 -14.58 -9.03
C ALA A 243 14.00 -13.16 -9.58
N SER A 244 13.14 -12.67 -10.48
CA SER A 244 13.20 -11.30 -11.01
C SER A 244 13.00 -10.27 -9.90
N ILE A 245 12.05 -10.49 -8.99
CA ILE A 245 11.80 -9.62 -7.85
C ILE A 245 13.04 -9.49 -6.96
N ILE A 246 13.67 -10.62 -6.60
CA ILE A 246 14.90 -10.65 -5.81
C ILE A 246 16.01 -9.86 -6.51
N GLN A 247 16.22 -10.10 -7.81
CA GLN A 247 17.21 -9.40 -8.60
C GLN A 247 16.93 -7.88 -8.64
N GLY A 248 15.68 -7.49 -8.85
CA GLY A 248 15.24 -6.10 -8.86
C GLY A 248 15.51 -5.38 -7.54
N ILE A 249 15.12 -5.99 -6.42
CA ILE A 249 15.36 -5.44 -5.08
C ILE A 249 16.86 -5.30 -4.82
N ASN A 250 17.65 -6.34 -5.09
CA ASN A 250 19.10 -6.34 -4.90
C ASN A 250 19.77 -5.25 -5.76
N ASN A 251 19.37 -5.13 -7.03
CA ASN A 251 19.86 -4.07 -7.92
C ASN A 251 19.52 -2.68 -7.38
N PHE A 252 18.30 -2.48 -6.87
CA PHE A 252 17.86 -1.21 -6.31
C PHE A 252 18.67 -0.81 -5.07
N ILE A 253 18.82 -1.71 -4.09
CA ILE A 253 19.51 -1.43 -2.83
C ILE A 253 21.03 -1.41 -2.95
N SER A 254 21.61 -2.04 -3.99
CA SER A 254 23.06 -2.01 -4.25
C SER A 254 23.59 -0.64 -4.69
N LYS A 255 22.70 0.27 -5.13
CA LYS A 255 23.11 1.62 -5.57
C LYS A 255 23.77 2.37 -4.42
N ALA A 256 24.96 2.93 -4.68
CA ALA A 256 25.76 3.61 -3.67
C ALA A 256 24.95 4.68 -2.92
N GLY A 257 24.99 4.60 -1.58
CA GLY A 257 24.30 5.55 -0.71
C GLY A 257 22.79 5.40 -0.65
N ARG A 258 22.19 4.31 -1.16
CA ARG A 258 20.76 3.98 -0.98
C ARG A 258 20.47 3.61 0.48
N LYS A 259 19.43 4.20 1.07
CA LYS A 259 18.99 3.92 2.46
C LYS A 259 17.47 3.88 2.54
N GLU A 260 16.89 2.76 2.13
CA GLU A 260 15.45 2.61 1.99
C GLU A 260 14.95 1.42 2.82
N PHE A 261 13.75 1.57 3.38
CA PHE A 261 13.05 0.53 4.13
C PHE A 261 11.96 -0.08 3.24
N ILE A 262 12.07 -1.37 2.94
CA ILE A 262 11.20 -2.09 1.99
C ILE A 262 10.48 -3.22 2.72
N ILE A 263 9.19 -3.40 2.43
CA ILE A 263 8.34 -4.45 2.98
C ILE A 263 7.76 -5.26 1.82
N LEU A 264 8.06 -6.56 1.80
CA LEU A 264 7.35 -7.55 0.99
C LEU A 264 6.31 -8.24 1.87
N TYR A 265 5.05 -8.14 1.49
CA TYR A 265 3.94 -8.80 2.17
C TYR A 265 3.52 -10.00 1.33
N LEU A 266 3.70 -11.22 1.85
CA LEU A 266 3.34 -12.45 1.17
C LEU A 266 1.92 -12.87 1.59
N SER A 267 1.01 -13.01 0.62
CA SER A 267 -0.38 -13.39 0.88
C SER A 267 -0.93 -14.31 -0.22
N HIS A 268 -2.09 -14.92 -0.03
CA HIS A 268 -2.85 -15.64 -1.07
C HIS A 268 -2.00 -16.63 -1.88
N SER A 269 -1.21 -17.45 -1.19
CA SER A 269 -0.29 -18.36 -1.86
C SER A 269 -1.04 -19.47 -2.60
N LEU A 270 -0.54 -19.90 -3.75
CA LEU A 270 -1.18 -20.96 -4.56
C LEU A 270 -0.16 -21.93 -5.17
N ASP A 271 -0.57 -23.18 -5.31
CA ASP A 271 0.11 -24.23 -6.07
C ASP A 271 -0.73 -24.61 -7.30
N THR A 272 -0.27 -24.17 -8.47
CA THR A 272 -0.91 -24.50 -9.76
C THR A 272 -0.31 -25.74 -10.43
N ASP A 273 0.78 -26.29 -9.87
CA ASP A 273 1.34 -27.59 -10.29
C ASP A 273 0.60 -28.75 -9.63
N GLY A 274 -0.03 -28.48 -8.48
CA GLY A 274 -0.78 -29.44 -7.68
C GLY A 274 -2.20 -29.70 -8.17
N PRO A 275 -2.89 -30.67 -7.54
CA PRO A 275 -4.27 -30.98 -7.87
C PRO A 275 -5.24 -29.86 -7.47
N VAL A 276 -6.26 -29.65 -8.29
CA VAL A 276 -7.38 -28.74 -8.00
C VAL A 276 -8.40 -29.47 -7.11
N THR A 277 -8.75 -28.87 -5.97
CA THR A 277 -9.71 -29.43 -5.01
C THR A 277 -10.95 -28.57 -4.96
N SER A 278 -12.12 -29.16 -5.23
CA SER A 278 -13.42 -28.45 -5.25
C SER A 278 -13.42 -27.20 -6.14
N GLY A 279 -12.66 -27.21 -7.24
CA GLY A 279 -12.55 -26.08 -8.17
C GLY A 279 -11.50 -25.03 -7.79
N TRP A 280 -10.76 -25.21 -6.69
CA TRP A 280 -9.71 -24.29 -6.23
C TRP A 280 -8.32 -24.91 -6.26
N TYR A 281 -7.30 -24.09 -6.55
CA TYR A 281 -5.90 -24.49 -6.41
C TYR A 281 -5.52 -24.54 -4.93
N ASN A 282 -4.74 -25.54 -4.52
CA ASN A 282 -4.32 -25.63 -3.12
C ASN A 282 -3.33 -24.50 -2.78
N PRO A 283 -3.31 -24.01 -1.53
CA PRO A 283 -2.24 -23.14 -1.08
C PRO A 283 -0.90 -23.89 -1.06
N LEU A 284 0.20 -23.15 -0.96
CA LEU A 284 1.52 -23.75 -0.84
C LEU A 284 1.62 -24.60 0.44
N ASN A 285 2.13 -25.82 0.31
CA ASN A 285 2.44 -26.67 1.46
C ASN A 285 3.76 -26.25 2.14
N ILE A 286 4.06 -26.83 3.31
CA ILE A 286 5.25 -26.49 4.12
C ILE A 286 6.55 -26.64 3.32
N SER A 287 6.69 -27.69 2.52
CA SER A 287 7.90 -27.90 1.70
C SER A 287 8.06 -26.82 0.65
N GLN A 288 6.96 -26.39 0.02
CA GLN A 288 6.98 -25.32 -0.98
C GLN A 288 7.25 -23.96 -0.34
N TRP A 289 6.67 -23.67 0.82
CA TRP A 289 7.00 -22.48 1.61
C TRP A 289 8.49 -22.44 1.97
N ASN A 290 9.07 -23.55 2.42
CA ASN A 290 10.51 -23.62 2.72
C ASN A 290 11.39 -23.40 1.47
N GLN A 291 10.98 -23.92 0.30
CA GLN A 291 11.66 -23.62 -0.97
C GLN A 291 11.60 -22.13 -1.31
N LEU A 292 10.42 -21.51 -1.13
CA LEU A 292 10.21 -20.08 -1.37
C LEU A 292 11.04 -19.22 -0.39
N PHE A 293 11.06 -19.56 0.90
CA PHE A 293 11.88 -18.84 1.91
C PHE A 293 13.37 -18.97 1.62
N ASN A 294 13.84 -20.15 1.24
CA ASN A 294 15.23 -20.33 0.81
C ASN A 294 15.57 -19.45 -0.40
N GLN A 295 14.66 -19.35 -1.38
CA GLN A 295 14.86 -18.48 -2.54
C GLN A 295 14.88 -17.00 -2.13
N LEU A 296 13.90 -16.54 -1.35
CA LEU A 296 13.80 -15.15 -0.89
C LEU A 296 14.94 -14.74 0.05
N SER A 297 15.61 -15.69 0.70
CA SER A 297 16.80 -15.43 1.52
C SER A 297 17.98 -14.90 0.71
N ALA A 298 17.93 -14.95 -0.62
CA ALA A 298 18.91 -14.31 -1.51
C ALA A 298 18.72 -12.78 -1.64
N ILE A 299 17.70 -12.19 -1.01
CA ILE A 299 17.57 -10.74 -0.90
C ILE A 299 18.63 -10.21 0.08
N ASN A 300 19.40 -9.22 -0.36
CA ASN A 300 20.40 -8.57 0.47
C ASN A 300 19.73 -7.67 1.52
N ASN A 301 20.40 -7.50 2.66
CA ASN A 301 19.96 -6.64 3.77
C ASN A 301 18.59 -7.00 4.34
N LEU A 302 18.26 -8.29 4.42
CA LEU A 302 17.13 -8.74 5.21
C LEU A 302 17.28 -8.32 6.68
N TYR A 303 16.24 -7.69 7.23
CA TYR A 303 16.27 -7.17 8.58
C TYR A 303 16.27 -8.30 9.61
N ILE A 304 17.29 -8.33 10.46
CA ILE A 304 17.38 -9.25 11.59
C ILE A 304 16.94 -8.51 12.84
N LEU A 305 15.89 -8.99 13.49
CA LEU A 305 15.39 -8.40 14.73
C LEU A 305 16.35 -8.73 15.89
N PRO A 306 16.92 -7.72 16.57
CA PRO A 306 17.72 -7.95 17.78
C PRO A 306 16.95 -8.72 18.85
N ALA A 307 17.64 -9.56 19.63
CA ALA A 307 17.00 -10.47 20.60
C ALA A 307 16.10 -9.78 21.64
N ASN A 308 16.41 -8.53 22.00
CA ASN A 308 15.69 -7.76 23.03
C ASN A 308 14.58 -6.86 22.46
N GLU A 309 14.36 -6.85 21.14
CA GLU A 309 13.39 -5.98 20.48
C GLU A 309 11.98 -6.59 20.43
N ARG A 310 10.98 -5.73 20.33
CA ARG A 310 9.58 -6.15 20.22
C ARG A 310 9.32 -6.74 18.84
N ILE A 311 8.57 -7.84 18.79
CA ILE A 311 8.16 -8.42 17.50
C ILE A 311 7.18 -7.52 16.73
N ASN A 312 6.39 -6.72 17.43
CA ASN A 312 5.49 -5.75 16.80
C ASN A 312 6.30 -4.62 16.13
N LEU A 313 6.68 -4.86 14.88
CA LEU A 313 7.52 -3.98 14.06
C LEU A 313 6.89 -2.61 13.84
N THR A 314 5.56 -2.49 13.95
CA THR A 314 4.87 -1.20 13.86
C THR A 314 5.33 -0.21 14.94
N GLN A 315 5.85 -0.71 16.07
CA GLN A 315 6.32 0.10 17.19
C GLN A 315 7.81 0.48 17.10
N LEU A 316 8.55 -0.10 16.17
CA LEU A 316 9.96 0.21 15.98
C LEU A 316 10.12 1.50 15.17
N LYS A 317 11.15 2.27 15.51
CA LYS A 317 11.55 3.49 14.83
C LYS A 317 12.17 3.19 13.46
N ILE A 318 12.00 4.10 12.51
CA ILE A 318 12.64 4.02 11.19
C ILE A 318 14.17 3.97 11.31
N SER A 319 14.74 4.71 12.26
CA SER A 319 16.17 4.64 12.56
C SER A 319 16.65 3.24 12.90
N GLN A 320 15.83 2.37 13.51
CA GLN A 320 16.23 0.99 13.83
C GLN A 320 16.34 0.12 12.57
N PHE A 321 15.58 0.41 11.52
CA PHE A 321 15.69 -0.27 10.22
C PHE A 321 16.81 0.28 9.35
N LEU A 322 17.19 1.55 9.53
CA LEU A 322 18.19 2.24 8.70
C LEU A 322 19.52 2.54 9.43
N ASN A 323 19.69 2.05 10.67
CA ASN A 323 20.75 2.47 11.61
C ASN A 323 22.17 2.26 11.08
N ASN A 324 22.37 1.20 10.29
CA ASN A 324 23.69 0.86 9.75
C ASN A 324 24.04 1.66 8.48
N GLY A 325 23.22 2.63 8.11
CA GLY A 325 23.41 3.41 6.89
C GLY A 325 23.17 2.60 5.61
N THR A 326 22.49 1.45 5.71
CA THR A 326 22.10 0.58 4.61
C THR A 326 20.59 0.50 4.50
N SER A 327 20.07 0.25 3.29
CA SER A 327 18.68 -0.19 3.12
C SER A 327 18.39 -1.46 3.91
N SER A 328 17.12 -1.67 4.25
CA SER A 328 16.64 -2.85 4.98
C SER A 328 15.39 -3.40 4.33
N VAL A 329 15.30 -4.72 4.23
CA VAL A 329 14.14 -5.41 3.64
C VAL A 329 13.47 -6.32 4.68
N LEU A 330 12.16 -6.24 4.76
CA LEU A 330 11.31 -7.14 5.55
C LEU A 330 10.46 -8.01 4.64
N ILE A 331 10.26 -9.25 5.07
CA ILE A 331 9.29 -10.16 4.49
C ILE A 331 8.26 -10.51 5.57
N ILE A 332 7.03 -10.07 5.35
CA ILE A 332 5.89 -10.36 6.22
C ILE A 332 5.08 -11.46 5.54
N VAL A 333 4.85 -12.56 6.24
CA VAL A 333 4.04 -13.67 5.75
C VAL A 333 2.66 -13.58 6.40
N ASP A 334 1.62 -13.50 5.58
CA ASP A 334 0.26 -13.52 6.08
C ASP A 334 -0.10 -14.88 6.66
N ASN A 335 -0.71 -14.88 7.84
CA ASN A 335 -1.25 -16.06 8.49
C ASN A 335 -2.77 -15.94 8.76
N GLY A 336 -3.41 -14.90 8.23
CA GLY A 336 -4.85 -14.70 8.30
C GLY A 336 -5.57 -15.26 7.07
N ASN A 337 -6.23 -16.41 7.20
CA ASN A 337 -7.21 -16.99 6.27
C ASN A 337 -6.92 -16.81 4.76
N ASP A 338 -5.81 -17.35 4.26
CA ASP A 338 -5.70 -17.75 2.86
C ASP A 338 -6.79 -18.79 2.56
N TYR A 339 -7.81 -18.38 1.77
CA TYR A 339 -8.86 -19.22 1.15
C TYR A 339 -9.29 -20.49 1.89
N GLY A 340 -9.53 -20.42 3.20
CA GLY A 340 -10.11 -21.51 3.98
C GLY A 340 -9.34 -22.83 3.93
N SER A 341 -8.75 -23.20 5.07
CA SER A 341 -8.46 -24.59 5.52
C SER A 341 -6.99 -25.03 5.59
N TYR A 342 -5.99 -24.21 5.26
CA TYR A 342 -4.62 -24.51 5.67
C TYR A 342 -4.00 -23.28 6.34
N PRO A 343 -3.45 -23.41 7.57
CA PRO A 343 -2.66 -22.35 8.16
C PRO A 343 -1.37 -22.24 7.36
N ALA A 344 -1.38 -21.48 6.26
CA ALA A 344 -0.15 -20.88 5.79
C ALA A 344 0.40 -20.06 6.98
N ALA A 345 1.59 -20.40 7.44
CA ALA A 345 2.40 -19.63 8.38
C ALA A 345 2.01 -19.60 9.89
N THR A 346 1.77 -20.74 10.54
CA THR A 346 2.03 -20.79 12.01
C THR A 346 3.50 -21.04 12.35
N HIS A 347 4.31 -21.59 11.43
CA HIS A 347 5.72 -21.86 11.72
C HIS A 347 6.59 -21.52 10.50
N ILE A 348 6.90 -20.22 10.33
CA ILE A 348 8.16 -19.85 9.69
C ILE A 348 9.25 -20.61 10.45
N ASP A 349 10.02 -21.45 9.77
CA ASP A 349 11.09 -22.23 10.41
C ASP A 349 12.00 -21.30 11.21
N ALA A 350 12.45 -21.77 12.38
CA ALA A 350 13.35 -21.04 13.27
C ALA A 350 14.62 -20.52 12.57
N GLN A 351 15.04 -21.15 11.48
CA GLN A 351 16.15 -20.66 10.67
C GLN A 351 15.87 -19.34 9.93
N TYR A 352 14.61 -19.02 9.62
CA TYR A 352 14.19 -17.80 8.90
C TYR A 352 13.51 -16.78 9.82
N TYR A 353 12.79 -17.24 10.84
CA TYR A 353 12.00 -16.40 11.72
C TYR A 353 12.86 -15.34 12.43
N LYS A 354 12.41 -14.08 12.40
CA LYS A 354 13.14 -12.90 12.91
C LYS A 354 14.49 -12.61 12.22
N LYS A 355 14.78 -13.30 11.12
CA LYS A 355 15.99 -13.12 10.29
C LYS A 355 15.59 -12.76 8.86
N GLY A 356 14.74 -11.75 8.74
CA GLY A 356 14.14 -11.30 7.47
C GLY A 356 12.66 -11.64 7.34
N PHE A 357 12.21 -12.74 7.97
CA PHE A 357 10.85 -13.26 7.82
C PHE A 357 10.06 -13.13 9.13
N TYR A 358 8.83 -12.62 9.03
CA TYR A 358 7.96 -12.30 10.16
C TYR A 358 6.51 -12.70 9.86
N VAL A 359 5.73 -12.98 10.90
CA VAL A 359 4.32 -13.36 10.79
C VAL A 359 3.42 -12.15 10.97
N SER A 360 2.51 -11.89 10.03
CA SER A 360 1.68 -10.67 9.98
C SER A 360 0.96 -10.37 11.31
N SER A 361 0.30 -11.37 11.91
CA SER A 361 -0.47 -11.20 13.15
C SER A 361 0.37 -10.77 14.37
N GLU A 362 1.68 -11.06 14.36
CA GLU A 362 2.59 -10.75 15.47
C GLU A 362 3.36 -9.45 15.22
N SER A 363 3.69 -9.17 13.96
CA SER A 363 4.66 -8.13 13.60
C SER A 363 4.07 -6.90 12.93
N LEU A 364 3.04 -7.06 12.10
CA LEU A 364 2.47 -6.00 11.26
C LEU A 364 0.95 -6.17 11.22
N ASN A 365 0.31 -6.14 12.39
CA ASN A 365 -1.14 -6.28 12.52
C ASN A 365 -1.85 -5.07 11.89
N LYS A 366 -2.16 -5.21 10.59
CA LYS A 366 -2.76 -4.16 9.78
C LYS A 366 -4.28 -4.26 9.82
N PHE A 367 -4.95 -3.11 9.86
CA PHE A 367 -6.35 -3.03 9.50
C PHE A 367 -6.44 -2.81 7.99
N ASP A 368 -7.03 -3.78 7.30
CA ASP A 368 -7.26 -3.77 5.86
C ASP A 368 -8.67 -4.28 5.58
N ASN A 369 -9.45 -3.50 4.84
CA ASN A 369 -10.78 -3.89 4.40
C ASN A 369 -11.16 -3.13 3.12
N TYR A 370 -11.23 -3.86 2.02
CA TYR A 370 -11.56 -3.34 0.69
C TYR A 370 -12.95 -2.70 0.66
N SER A 371 -13.18 -1.76 -0.26
CA SER A 371 -14.53 -1.25 -0.51
C SER A 371 -15.41 -2.33 -1.15
N GLY A 372 -14.81 -3.25 -1.92
CA GLY A 372 -15.52 -4.28 -2.68
C GLY A 372 -16.39 -3.70 -3.80
N SER A 373 -16.08 -2.50 -4.27
CA SER A 373 -16.92 -1.75 -5.21
C SER A 373 -16.11 -1.23 -6.39
N ASN A 374 -16.73 -1.25 -7.57
CA ASN A 374 -16.25 -0.58 -8.78
C ASN A 374 -16.72 0.89 -8.87
N ASP A 375 -17.48 1.38 -7.89
CA ASP A 375 -17.93 2.76 -7.82
C ASP A 375 -16.95 3.62 -7.03
N TYR A 376 -16.34 4.56 -7.74
CA TYR A 376 -15.42 5.54 -7.18
C TYR A 376 -16.02 6.31 -6.00
N SER A 377 -17.28 6.76 -6.11
CA SER A 377 -17.94 7.56 -5.08
C SER A 377 -18.15 6.78 -3.78
N ILE A 378 -18.36 5.46 -3.87
CA ILE A 378 -18.45 4.57 -2.72
C ILE A 378 -17.06 4.34 -2.13
N MET A 379 -16.08 3.97 -2.95
CA MET A 379 -14.72 3.68 -2.50
C MET A 379 -14.06 4.90 -1.84
N SER A 380 -14.23 6.09 -2.39
CA SER A 380 -13.63 7.33 -1.88
C SER A 380 -14.46 8.01 -0.78
N SER A 381 -15.56 7.41 -0.32
CA SER A 381 -16.48 8.09 0.58
C SER A 381 -15.91 8.24 2.00
N GLY A 382 -16.12 9.43 2.59
CA GLY A 382 -15.92 9.71 4.02
C GLY A 382 -17.16 9.48 4.88
N SER A 383 -18.33 9.24 4.28
CA SER A 383 -19.62 9.10 4.97
C SER A 383 -20.24 7.71 4.84
N ASN A 384 -19.83 6.91 3.84
CA ASN A 384 -20.26 5.53 3.66
C ASN A 384 -19.33 4.57 4.41
N THR A 385 -19.87 3.64 5.19
CA THR A 385 -19.10 2.65 5.97
C THR A 385 -18.19 1.74 5.13
N SER A 386 -18.52 1.56 3.84
CA SER A 386 -17.70 0.81 2.89
C SER A 386 -16.53 1.64 2.32
N GLY A 387 -16.61 2.97 2.43
CA GLY A 387 -15.63 3.91 1.92
C GLY A 387 -14.32 3.90 2.69
N GLN A 388 -13.22 4.09 1.96
CA GLN A 388 -11.88 4.01 2.50
C GLN A 388 -11.56 5.18 3.45
N LEU A 389 -12.06 6.38 3.14
CA LEU A 389 -11.88 7.54 4.02
C LEU A 389 -12.67 7.39 5.32
N TYR A 390 -13.90 6.85 5.25
CA TYR A 390 -14.69 6.54 6.44
C TYR A 390 -13.94 5.54 7.33
N LYS A 391 -13.44 4.44 6.76
CA LYS A 391 -12.71 3.41 7.50
C LYS A 391 -11.45 3.97 8.15
N MET A 392 -10.70 4.80 7.43
CA MET A 392 -9.50 5.47 7.93
C MET A 392 -9.82 6.36 9.13
N TYR A 393 -10.86 7.20 9.01
CA TYR A 393 -11.28 8.10 10.08
C TYR A 393 -11.79 7.38 11.33
N ASN A 394 -12.49 6.25 11.16
CA ASN A 394 -13.06 5.49 12.26
C ASN A 394 -12.09 4.47 12.88
N ASN A 395 -10.87 4.33 12.34
CA ASN A 395 -9.83 3.45 12.87
C ASN A 395 -8.47 4.17 13.01
N PRO A 396 -8.40 5.37 13.61
CA PRO A 396 -7.21 6.24 13.55
C PRO A 396 -6.02 5.70 14.36
N LEU A 397 -6.24 4.74 15.25
CA LEU A 397 -5.19 4.12 16.07
C LEU A 397 -4.59 2.87 15.42
N SER A 398 -5.29 2.25 14.45
CA SER A 398 -4.85 1.04 13.76
C SER A 398 -3.66 1.32 12.84
N TYR A 399 -2.85 0.29 12.56
CA TYR A 399 -1.92 0.35 11.44
C TYR A 399 -2.73 0.20 10.14
N PHE A 400 -3.14 1.33 9.57
CA PHE A 400 -4.20 1.37 8.58
C PHE A 400 -3.65 1.28 7.16
N LEU A 401 -4.06 0.25 6.43
CA LEU A 401 -3.80 0.11 4.99
C LEU A 401 -5.01 0.66 4.24
N LEU A 402 -4.78 1.74 3.48
CA LEU A 402 -5.80 2.37 2.64
C LEU A 402 -5.85 1.65 1.29
N SER A 403 -6.79 0.73 1.14
CA SER A 403 -7.02 -0.03 -0.10
C SER A 403 -7.72 0.85 -1.13
N TRP A 404 -6.94 1.72 -1.78
CA TRP A 404 -7.39 2.66 -2.82
C TRP A 404 -7.46 1.95 -4.18
N THR A 405 -8.23 0.88 -4.20
CA THR A 405 -8.37 -0.03 -5.33
C THR A 405 -9.86 -0.22 -5.61
N LEU A 406 -10.29 0.09 -6.83
CA LEU A 406 -11.64 -0.23 -7.27
C LEU A 406 -11.72 -1.72 -7.63
N THR A 407 -12.72 -2.40 -7.07
CA THR A 407 -12.91 -3.84 -7.28
C THR A 407 -13.75 -4.05 -8.52
N GLN A 408 -13.18 -4.69 -9.54
CA GLN A 408 -13.92 -5.06 -10.74
C GLN A 408 -15.13 -5.95 -10.38
N SER A 409 -16.31 -5.68 -10.96
CA SER A 409 -17.50 -6.51 -10.74
C SER A 409 -17.41 -7.84 -11.49
N SER A 410 -18.22 -8.82 -11.10
CA SER A 410 -18.33 -10.11 -11.79
C SER A 410 -18.68 -9.94 -13.28
N GLU A 411 -19.56 -8.99 -13.60
CA GLU A 411 -19.97 -8.69 -14.98
C GLU A 411 -18.82 -8.10 -15.79
N GLN A 412 -18.05 -7.19 -15.19
CA GLN A 412 -16.85 -6.62 -15.83
C GLN A 412 -15.77 -7.69 -16.04
N ALA A 413 -15.53 -8.54 -15.03
CA ALA A 413 -14.55 -9.61 -15.10
C ALA A 413 -14.89 -10.67 -16.17
N VAL A 414 -16.17 -11.03 -16.31
CA VAL A 414 -16.67 -11.91 -17.38
C VAL A 414 -16.65 -11.21 -18.74
N GLY A 415 -16.95 -9.91 -18.79
CA GLY A 415 -16.88 -9.10 -20.01
C GLY A 415 -15.47 -9.02 -20.60
N CYS A 416 -14.41 -9.15 -19.80
CA CYS A 416 -13.02 -9.11 -20.23
C CYS A 416 -12.61 -10.25 -21.20
N VAL A 417 -13.45 -11.29 -21.37
CA VAL A 417 -13.26 -12.37 -22.36
C VAL A 417 -14.27 -12.31 -23.52
N SER A 418 -15.03 -11.22 -23.60
CA SER A 418 -16.07 -10.95 -24.59
C SER A 418 -15.60 -9.87 -25.60
N PRO A 419 -16.15 -9.79 -26.82
CA PRO A 419 -15.81 -8.74 -27.79
C PRO A 419 -16.24 -7.32 -27.38
N PHE A 420 -16.99 -7.16 -26.27
CA PHE A 420 -17.44 -5.85 -25.79
C PHE A 420 -16.37 -5.21 -24.90
N TYR A 421 -16.16 -3.90 -25.08
CA TYR A 421 -15.27 -3.14 -24.21
C TYR A 421 -15.86 -3.04 -22.79
N VAL A 422 -15.10 -3.48 -21.80
CA VAL A 422 -15.38 -3.32 -20.37
C VAL A 422 -14.14 -2.76 -19.68
N ALA A 423 -14.35 -2.02 -18.58
CA ALA A 423 -13.24 -1.46 -17.82
C ALA A 423 -12.38 -2.60 -17.22
N SER A 424 -11.09 -2.60 -17.58
CA SER A 424 -10.08 -3.44 -16.95
C SER A 424 -9.78 -2.97 -15.52
N ILE A 425 -9.05 -3.78 -14.75
CA ILE A 425 -8.54 -3.37 -13.43
C ILE A 425 -7.71 -2.08 -13.54
N LYS A 426 -6.88 -1.98 -14.58
CA LYS A 426 -6.05 -0.78 -14.82
C LYS A 426 -6.88 0.44 -15.22
N ASP A 427 -7.97 0.28 -15.96
CA ASP A 427 -8.88 1.39 -16.26
C ASP A 427 -9.54 1.92 -14.97
N LEU A 428 -9.99 1.01 -14.09
CA LEU A 428 -10.55 1.37 -12.79
C LEU A 428 -9.49 2.04 -11.89
N ALA A 429 -8.28 1.51 -11.88
CA ALA A 429 -7.16 2.09 -11.13
C ALA A 429 -6.81 3.51 -11.63
N SER A 430 -6.86 3.75 -12.94
CA SER A 430 -6.66 5.07 -13.53
C SER A 430 -7.68 6.08 -13.00
N ILE A 431 -8.96 5.69 -12.94
CA ILE A 431 -10.05 6.51 -12.38
C ILE A 431 -9.78 6.82 -10.89
N ALA A 432 -9.42 5.81 -10.10
CA ALA A 432 -9.16 5.97 -8.68
C ALA A 432 -7.94 6.88 -8.43
N ASN A 433 -6.84 6.64 -9.15
CA ASN A 433 -5.56 7.32 -8.94
C ASN A 433 -5.56 8.77 -9.43
N ALA A 434 -6.40 9.14 -10.40
CA ALA A 434 -6.53 10.51 -10.90
C ALA A 434 -6.88 11.52 -9.80
N ASN A 435 -7.59 11.09 -8.75
CA ASN A 435 -8.06 11.95 -7.66
C ASN A 435 -7.39 11.65 -6.30
N LEU A 436 -6.46 10.69 -6.26
CA LEU A 436 -5.82 10.22 -5.02
C LEU A 436 -5.24 11.37 -4.19
N THR A 437 -4.43 12.24 -4.81
CA THR A 437 -3.77 13.34 -4.10
C THR A 437 -4.74 14.42 -3.67
N THR A 438 -5.63 14.86 -4.55
CA THR A 438 -6.58 15.94 -4.26
C THR A 438 -7.46 15.60 -3.07
N ILE A 439 -7.88 14.33 -2.95
CA ILE A 439 -8.69 13.88 -1.81
C ILE A 439 -7.83 13.70 -0.56
N LEU A 440 -6.79 12.86 -0.63
CA LEU A 440 -6.04 12.50 0.58
C LEU A 440 -5.26 13.65 1.17
N TYR A 441 -4.77 14.59 0.35
CA TYR A 441 -4.03 15.75 0.84
C TYR A 441 -4.84 16.56 1.88
N ASN A 442 -6.16 16.63 1.72
CA ASN A 442 -7.03 17.32 2.67
C ASN A 442 -7.30 16.50 3.93
N TYR A 443 -7.59 15.20 3.79
CA TYR A 443 -7.89 14.31 4.93
C TYR A 443 -6.67 14.08 5.83
N THR A 444 -5.48 14.02 5.23
CA THR A 444 -4.24 13.68 5.93
C THR A 444 -3.71 14.76 6.85
N LYS A 445 -4.35 15.94 6.87
CA LYS A 445 -4.11 16.97 7.89
C LYS A 445 -4.59 16.56 9.28
N THR A 446 -5.52 15.60 9.40
CA THR A 446 -6.08 15.15 10.68
C THR A 446 -5.87 13.66 10.95
N VAL A 447 -6.07 12.81 9.94
CA VAL A 447 -5.86 11.35 10.01
C VAL A 447 -5.23 10.86 8.72
N PHE A 448 -4.23 9.98 8.81
CA PHE A 448 -3.50 9.50 7.65
C PHE A 448 -3.41 7.97 7.63
N PRO A 449 -3.26 7.36 6.45
CA PRO A 449 -3.04 5.93 6.35
C PRO A 449 -1.56 5.61 6.54
N ASN A 450 -1.26 4.45 7.09
CA ASN A 450 0.13 3.97 7.18
C ASN A 450 0.64 3.43 5.85
N ILE A 451 -0.26 2.90 5.02
CA ILE A 451 0.05 2.43 3.68
C ILE A 451 -0.99 3.00 2.72
N ILE A 452 -0.54 3.72 1.68
CA ILE A 452 -1.38 4.09 0.54
C ILE A 452 -1.24 2.98 -0.49
N TYR A 453 -2.27 2.16 -0.63
CA TYR A 453 -2.18 0.90 -1.36
C TYR A 453 -3.01 0.98 -2.64
N THR A 454 -2.35 0.96 -3.80
CA THR A 454 -2.97 1.25 -5.10
C THR A 454 -2.63 0.22 -6.16
N ASP A 455 -3.56 0.05 -7.10
CA ASP A 455 -3.29 -0.51 -8.42
C ASP A 455 -2.64 0.56 -9.32
N LEU A 456 -2.02 0.14 -10.43
CA LEU A 456 -1.47 1.01 -11.49
C LEU A 456 -0.46 2.07 -11.00
N ILE A 457 0.67 1.61 -10.46
CA ILE A 457 1.83 2.46 -10.16
C ILE A 457 2.55 2.83 -11.47
N ILE A 458 2.33 4.05 -11.95
CA ILE A 458 2.91 4.55 -13.21
C ILE A 458 3.74 5.84 -13.03
N ASP A 459 3.58 6.52 -11.91
CA ASP A 459 4.29 7.74 -11.55
C ASP A 459 4.59 7.77 -10.04
N SER A 460 5.27 8.82 -9.58
CA SER A 460 5.65 8.96 -8.16
C SER A 460 4.54 9.56 -7.27
N ARG A 461 3.30 9.67 -7.75
CA ARG A 461 2.19 10.31 -7.02
C ARG A 461 1.99 9.74 -5.62
N PRO A 462 1.91 8.41 -5.39
CA PRO A 462 1.72 7.87 -4.04
C PRO A 462 2.91 8.15 -3.12
N ALA A 463 4.13 8.16 -3.66
CA ALA A 463 5.36 8.41 -2.91
C ALA A 463 5.48 9.87 -2.45
N ILE A 464 5.20 10.82 -3.35
CA ILE A 464 5.17 12.26 -3.02
C ILE A 464 4.13 12.52 -1.92
N LEU A 465 2.92 11.97 -2.06
CA LEU A 465 1.88 12.12 -1.05
C LEU A 465 2.30 11.52 0.30
N SER A 466 2.85 10.31 0.31
CA SER A 466 3.35 9.65 1.53
C SER A 466 4.42 10.49 2.22
N LYS A 467 5.35 11.07 1.45
CA LYS A 467 6.39 11.96 1.99
C LYS A 467 5.82 13.23 2.61
N ILE A 468 4.86 13.86 1.96
CA ILE A 468 4.21 15.07 2.48
C ILE A 468 3.45 14.75 3.77
N ILE A 469 2.71 13.64 3.82
CA ILE A 469 2.09 13.14 5.04
C ILE A 469 3.14 12.95 6.13
N ASN A 470 4.28 12.33 5.81
CA ASN A 470 5.38 12.13 6.75
C ASN A 470 6.01 13.44 7.22
N LYS A 471 5.95 14.51 6.44
CA LYS A 471 6.41 15.83 6.86
C LYS A 471 5.38 16.53 7.76
N ASN A 472 4.10 16.39 7.43
CA ASN A 472 2.96 17.00 8.14
C ASN A 472 2.63 16.31 9.47
N THR A 473 2.99 15.04 9.61
CA THR A 473 2.67 14.23 10.80
C THR A 473 3.52 14.66 12.00
N THR A 474 3.15 15.76 12.64
CA THR A 474 3.33 15.96 14.09
C THR A 474 2.23 15.24 14.90
N GLY A 475 1.15 14.79 14.24
CA GLY A 475 -0.02 14.19 14.88
C GLY A 475 -0.31 12.77 14.41
N LYS A 476 0.03 11.78 15.25
CA LYS A 476 -0.90 10.66 15.45
C LYS A 476 -2.03 11.05 16.42
N LEU A 477 -1.95 12.21 17.08
CA LEU A 477 -3.04 12.80 17.88
C LEU A 477 -2.91 14.33 17.98
N ILE A 478 -3.57 15.09 17.11
CA ILE A 478 -4.03 16.45 17.46
C ILE A 478 -5.55 16.43 17.26
N GLY A 479 -6.25 16.12 18.35
CA GLY A 479 -7.71 15.97 18.36
C GLY A 479 -8.30 15.32 19.62
N ILE A 480 -7.47 14.74 20.50
CA ILE A 480 -7.94 14.11 21.76
C ILE A 480 -7.33 14.77 23.01
N ASN A 481 -6.96 16.05 22.94
CA ASN A 481 -6.58 16.81 24.14
C ASN A 481 -7.79 17.32 24.95
N SER A 482 -8.96 16.66 24.85
CA SER A 482 -10.15 16.99 25.65
C SER A 482 -10.94 15.77 26.15
N ILE A 483 -10.37 14.57 26.14
CA ILE A 483 -10.97 13.45 26.89
C ILE A 483 -9.93 12.95 27.88
N THR A 484 -10.23 13.15 29.15
CA THR A 484 -9.42 12.77 30.30
C THR A 484 -8.95 11.32 30.18
N THR A 485 -7.73 11.12 30.65
CA THR A 485 -6.88 9.92 30.58
C THR A 485 -7.41 8.68 31.32
N GLU A 486 -8.72 8.58 31.54
CA GLU A 486 -9.37 7.52 32.33
C GLU A 486 -10.33 6.62 31.52
N ALA A 487 -10.52 6.87 30.21
CA ALA A 487 -11.48 6.12 29.39
C ALA A 487 -10.87 5.33 28.20
N LEU A 488 -9.57 5.02 28.20
CA LEU A 488 -8.99 4.04 27.27
C LEU A 488 -8.97 2.65 27.92
N ALA A 489 -10.16 2.10 28.18
CA ALA A 489 -10.27 0.65 28.33
C ALA A 489 -10.03 0.05 26.93
N GLU A 490 -8.97 -0.75 26.81
CA GLU A 490 -8.57 -1.45 25.59
C GLU A 490 -9.79 -2.15 24.95
N ILE A 491 -10.23 -1.70 23.77
CA ILE A 491 -11.37 -2.33 23.08
C ILE A 491 -10.86 -3.65 22.47
N PRO A 492 -11.44 -4.80 22.84
CA PRO A 492 -10.97 -6.10 22.35
C PRO A 492 -11.21 -6.22 20.84
N ALA A 493 -10.23 -6.70 20.09
CA ALA A 493 -10.35 -6.86 18.64
C ALA A 493 -11.34 -7.99 18.23
N VAL A 494 -11.60 -8.95 19.12
CA VAL A 494 -12.52 -10.08 18.89
C VAL A 494 -13.35 -10.37 20.13
N TYR A 495 -14.50 -11.03 19.93
CA TYR A 495 -15.28 -11.55 21.04
C TYR A 495 -14.46 -12.56 21.85
N SER A 496 -14.49 -12.46 23.17
CA SER A 496 -13.78 -13.39 24.05
C SER A 496 -14.58 -13.71 25.30
N LEU A 497 -14.43 -14.94 25.81
CA LEU A 497 -14.94 -15.36 27.11
C LEU A 497 -13.76 -15.87 27.95
N GLY A 498 -13.38 -15.12 28.97
CA GLY A 498 -12.33 -15.46 29.93
C GLY A 498 -12.72 -16.65 30.78
N GLN A 499 -11.72 -17.37 31.30
CA GLN A 499 -11.95 -18.35 32.37
C GLN A 499 -12.35 -17.58 33.63
N ASN A 500 -13.34 -18.06 34.37
CA ASN A 500 -13.72 -17.45 35.64
C ASN A 500 -12.53 -17.51 36.63
N TYR A 501 -12.34 -16.47 37.43
CA TYR A 501 -11.31 -16.44 38.47
C TYR A 501 -11.88 -15.89 39.79
N PRO A 502 -11.63 -16.55 40.93
CA PRO A 502 -10.93 -17.85 41.08
C PRO A 502 -11.72 -19.03 40.45
N ASN A 503 -11.05 -20.14 40.13
CA ASN A 503 -11.66 -21.42 39.73
C ASN A 503 -10.78 -22.61 40.18
N PRO A 504 -11.21 -23.47 41.13
CA PRO A 504 -12.51 -23.44 41.81
C PRO A 504 -12.76 -22.16 42.63
N PHE A 505 -14.01 -21.83 42.91
CA PHE A 505 -14.38 -20.59 43.62
C PHE A 505 -15.25 -20.85 44.86
N ASN A 506 -15.16 -19.95 45.85
CA ASN A 506 -15.97 -19.92 47.06
C ASN A 506 -15.96 -18.50 47.69
N PRO A 507 -17.10 -17.84 47.98
CA PRO A 507 -18.42 -18.07 47.40
C PRO A 507 -18.57 -17.33 46.06
N SER A 508 -17.61 -16.54 45.59
CA SER A 508 -17.75 -15.71 44.38
C SER A 508 -16.62 -15.89 43.36
N THR A 509 -16.94 -15.66 42.09
CA THR A 509 -15.98 -15.68 40.98
C THR A 509 -16.33 -14.58 39.99
N VAL A 510 -15.33 -14.07 39.28
CA VAL A 510 -15.50 -13.07 38.24
C VAL A 510 -15.37 -13.72 36.87
N ILE A 511 -16.34 -13.48 36.00
CA ILE A 511 -16.33 -13.88 34.60
C ILE A 511 -16.08 -12.64 33.76
N ARG A 512 -14.95 -12.65 33.04
CA ARG A 512 -14.55 -11.57 32.13
C ARG A 512 -14.88 -11.94 30.69
N TYR A 513 -15.33 -10.99 29.89
CA TYR A 513 -15.57 -11.18 28.46
C TYR A 513 -15.32 -9.89 27.68
N GLY A 514 -14.93 -10.02 26.43
CA GLY A 514 -14.63 -8.89 25.54
C GLY A 514 -15.65 -8.77 24.41
N LEU A 515 -16.07 -7.53 24.13
CA LEU A 515 -16.98 -7.18 23.03
C LEU A 515 -16.27 -6.23 22.05
N PRO A 516 -16.03 -6.63 20.79
CA PRO A 516 -15.35 -5.78 19.80
C PRO A 516 -16.24 -4.67 19.23
N SER A 517 -17.56 -4.82 19.37
CA SER A 517 -18.54 -3.82 18.99
C SER A 517 -19.73 -3.88 19.96
N ARG A 518 -20.58 -2.85 19.92
CA ARG A 518 -21.81 -2.77 20.72
C ARG A 518 -22.71 -3.97 20.45
N SER A 519 -23.04 -4.72 21.50
CA SER A 519 -23.65 -6.05 21.38
C SER A 519 -24.77 -6.30 22.39
N MET A 520 -25.80 -7.05 21.99
CA MET A 520 -26.75 -7.67 22.91
C MET A 520 -26.11 -8.93 23.51
N VAL A 521 -25.89 -8.95 24.83
CA VAL A 521 -25.19 -10.04 25.55
C VAL A 521 -26.16 -10.83 26.41
N ARG A 522 -26.10 -12.16 26.30
CA ARG A 522 -26.77 -13.11 27.20
C ARG A 522 -25.74 -14.05 27.81
N LEU A 523 -25.50 -13.97 29.11
CA LEU A 523 -24.61 -14.85 29.85
C LEU A 523 -25.41 -15.68 30.85
N LYS A 524 -25.37 -17.00 30.73
CA LYS A 524 -26.13 -17.93 31.56
C LYS A 524 -25.26 -19.03 32.14
N THR A 525 -25.64 -19.54 33.30
CA THR A 525 -25.01 -20.69 33.97
C THR A 525 -25.92 -21.91 33.91
N TYR A 526 -25.33 -23.11 33.88
CA TYR A 526 -26.00 -24.41 33.72
C TYR A 526 -25.37 -25.47 34.63
N ASN A 527 -26.17 -26.42 35.10
CA ASN A 527 -25.69 -27.61 35.82
C ASN A 527 -25.25 -28.71 34.84
N THR A 528 -24.78 -29.84 35.37
CA THR A 528 -24.32 -31.00 34.57
C THR A 528 -25.43 -31.67 33.75
N LEU A 529 -26.70 -31.45 34.12
CA LEU A 529 -27.88 -31.92 33.38
C LEU A 529 -28.31 -30.94 32.26
N GLY A 530 -27.57 -29.83 32.07
CA GLY A 530 -27.91 -28.80 31.10
C GLY A 530 -29.05 -27.88 31.52
N GLN A 531 -29.53 -27.97 32.77
CA GLN A 531 -30.58 -27.10 33.29
C GLN A 531 -29.98 -25.73 33.63
N GLN A 532 -30.67 -24.66 33.22
CA GLN A 532 -30.27 -23.28 33.52
C GLN A 532 -30.32 -23.05 35.04
N VAL A 533 -29.21 -22.59 35.62
CA VAL A 533 -29.08 -22.29 37.05
C VAL A 533 -29.33 -20.81 37.31
N LYS A 534 -28.74 -19.92 36.51
CA LYS A 534 -28.89 -18.46 36.65
C LYS A 534 -28.57 -17.72 35.36
N GLU A 535 -29.30 -16.63 35.07
CA GLU A 535 -28.93 -15.64 34.06
C GLU A 535 -28.13 -14.52 34.74
N LEU A 536 -26.90 -14.27 34.24
CA LEU A 536 -25.95 -13.30 34.80
C LEU A 536 -25.99 -11.97 34.06
N VAL A 537 -26.21 -12.01 32.74
CA VAL A 537 -26.31 -10.82 31.87
C VAL A 537 -27.38 -11.08 30.82
N ASN A 538 -28.23 -10.09 30.54
CA ASN A 538 -29.20 -10.09 29.45
C ASN A 538 -29.51 -8.64 29.05
N SER A 539 -28.51 -7.97 28.49
CA SER A 539 -28.59 -6.55 28.15
C SER A 539 -27.68 -6.19 26.99
N GLN A 540 -27.96 -5.05 26.37
CA GLN A 540 -27.06 -4.43 25.41
C GLN A 540 -25.87 -3.78 26.15
N GLN A 541 -24.66 -4.00 25.66
CA GLN A 541 -23.42 -3.48 26.24
C GLN A 541 -22.53 -2.87 25.14
N GLU A 542 -21.81 -1.82 25.49
CA GLU A 542 -20.88 -1.13 24.58
C GLU A 542 -19.65 -1.99 24.29
N ALA A 543 -18.88 -1.63 23.25
CA ALA A 543 -17.60 -2.26 22.96
C ALA A 543 -16.63 -2.07 24.14
N GLY A 544 -15.83 -3.09 24.45
CA GLY A 544 -14.91 -3.09 25.58
C GLY A 544 -14.82 -4.43 26.32
N TYR A 545 -13.97 -4.48 27.33
CA TYR A 545 -13.94 -5.58 28.29
C TYR A 545 -14.98 -5.36 29.39
N HIS A 546 -15.71 -6.42 29.72
CA HIS A 546 -16.76 -6.44 30.73
C HIS A 546 -16.48 -7.54 31.74
N GLU A 547 -16.92 -7.32 32.97
CA GLU A 547 -16.79 -8.29 34.05
C GLU A 547 -18.14 -8.45 34.74
N VAL A 548 -18.50 -9.68 35.09
CA VAL A 548 -19.67 -9.97 35.89
C VAL A 548 -19.32 -10.95 37.00
N THR A 549 -19.74 -10.62 38.22
CA THR A 549 -19.49 -11.45 39.39
C THR A 549 -20.63 -12.45 39.56
N TRP A 550 -20.30 -13.74 39.67
CA TRP A 550 -21.25 -14.77 40.07
C TRP A 550 -21.03 -15.16 41.54
N GLN A 551 -22.09 -15.07 42.35
CA GLN A 551 -22.11 -15.59 43.72
C GLN A 551 -22.78 -16.97 43.78
N GLY A 552 -22.05 -17.93 44.35
CA GLY A 552 -22.37 -19.34 44.53
C GLY A 552 -23.39 -19.59 45.63
N GLY A 553 -24.66 -19.31 45.33
CA GLY A 553 -25.82 -19.65 46.18
C GLY A 553 -26.33 -21.08 45.99
N VAL A 554 -25.58 -21.96 45.31
CA VAL A 554 -25.98 -23.31 44.91
C VAL A 554 -25.04 -24.37 45.52
N SER A 555 -25.35 -25.67 45.36
CA SER A 555 -24.53 -26.76 45.89
C SER A 555 -23.12 -26.80 45.27
N SER A 556 -22.14 -27.32 46.01
CA SER A 556 -20.80 -27.59 45.48
C SER A 556 -20.87 -28.50 44.26
N GLY A 557 -20.06 -28.27 43.24
CA GLY A 557 -20.08 -29.09 42.03
C GLY A 557 -19.56 -28.39 40.77
N VAL A 558 -19.68 -29.10 39.66
CA VAL A 558 -19.28 -28.61 38.34
C VAL A 558 -20.45 -27.89 37.69
N TYR A 559 -20.19 -26.69 37.17
CA TYR A 559 -21.13 -25.87 36.42
C TYR A 559 -20.52 -25.44 35.09
N PHE A 560 -21.38 -25.00 34.18
CA PHE A 560 -20.99 -24.42 32.91
C PHE A 560 -21.59 -23.02 32.78
N TYR A 561 -20.89 -22.11 32.12
CA TYR A 561 -21.42 -20.81 31.74
C TYR A 561 -21.28 -20.60 30.24
N ARG A 562 -22.30 -20.03 29.62
CA ARG A 562 -22.38 -19.79 28.18
C ARG A 562 -22.71 -18.34 27.92
N ILE A 563 -21.89 -17.69 27.11
CA ILE A 563 -22.17 -16.38 26.55
C ILE A 563 -22.77 -16.54 25.15
N GLU A 564 -23.76 -15.71 24.85
CA GLU A 564 -24.24 -15.41 23.51
C GLU A 564 -24.19 -13.91 23.31
N ALA A 565 -23.44 -13.43 22.32
CA ALA A 565 -23.35 -12.02 21.98
C ALA A 565 -23.75 -11.80 20.51
N PHE A 566 -24.59 -10.79 20.27
CA PHE A 566 -25.09 -10.40 18.96
C PHE A 566 -24.74 -8.94 18.69
N ALA A 567 -23.99 -8.67 17.63
CA ALA A 567 -23.64 -7.30 17.27
C ALA A 567 -24.90 -6.53 16.86
N VAL A 568 -25.11 -5.33 17.40
CA VAL A 568 -26.31 -4.52 17.15
C VAL A 568 -26.32 -3.94 15.74
N ASP A 569 -25.13 -3.60 15.23
CA ASP A 569 -24.86 -3.09 13.88
C ASP A 569 -24.80 -4.20 12.81
N HIS A 570 -24.50 -5.43 13.22
CA HIS A 570 -24.38 -6.59 12.33
C HIS A 570 -25.03 -7.85 12.93
N PRO A 571 -26.38 -7.95 12.98
CA PRO A 571 -27.11 -9.00 13.70
C PRO A 571 -26.84 -10.44 13.20
N GLN A 572 -26.26 -10.59 12.01
CA GLN A 572 -25.79 -11.88 11.46
C GLN A 572 -24.53 -12.41 12.17
N LYS A 573 -23.73 -11.54 12.81
CA LYS A 573 -22.54 -11.93 13.60
C LYS A 573 -22.95 -12.30 15.02
N ARG A 574 -22.97 -13.61 15.29
CA ARG A 574 -23.26 -14.19 16.61
C ARG A 574 -22.02 -14.88 17.18
N TYR A 575 -21.66 -14.53 18.41
CA TYR A 575 -20.64 -15.23 19.19
C TYR A 575 -21.29 -16.12 20.24
N ILE A 576 -20.91 -17.38 20.29
CA ILE A 576 -21.34 -18.32 21.34
C ILE A 576 -20.12 -19.03 21.89
N LYS A 577 -19.92 -18.99 23.21
CA LYS A 577 -18.85 -19.74 23.88
C LYS A 577 -19.32 -20.27 25.22
N THR A 578 -18.90 -21.49 25.54
CA THR A 578 -19.16 -22.13 26.84
C THR A 578 -17.85 -22.48 27.54
N LYS A 579 -17.81 -22.30 28.86
CA LYS A 579 -16.69 -22.68 29.72
C LYS A 579 -17.18 -23.38 30.98
N LYS A 580 -16.32 -24.23 31.54
CA LYS A 580 -16.56 -25.00 32.77
C LYS A 580 -16.05 -24.22 33.97
N LEU A 581 -16.71 -24.35 35.11
CA LEU A 581 -16.30 -23.76 36.37
C LEU A 581 -16.66 -24.69 37.55
N ILE A 582 -15.96 -24.58 38.68
CA ILE A 582 -16.11 -25.48 39.84
C ILE A 582 -16.43 -24.65 41.08
N LEU A 583 -17.59 -24.88 41.70
CA LEU A 583 -17.96 -24.28 42.98
C LEU A 583 -17.57 -25.24 44.12
N LEU A 584 -16.80 -24.75 45.08
CA LEU A 584 -16.53 -25.43 46.35
C LEU A 584 -17.25 -24.65 47.46
N ARG A 585 -17.93 -25.33 48.36
CA ARG A 585 -18.37 -24.75 49.64
C ARG A 585 -17.41 -25.13 50.73
#